data_AF-A0A7T1F9S5-F1
#
_entry.id   AF-A0A7T1F9S5-F1
#
_cell.length_a   1.000
_cell.length_b   1.000
_cell.length_c   1.000
_cell.angle_alpha   90.00
_cell.angle_beta   90.00
_cell.angle_gamma   90.00
#
_symmetry.space_group_name_H-M   'P 1'
#
loop_
_entity.id
_entity.type
_entity.pdbx_description
1 polymer ?
#
loop_
_entity_poly.entity_id
_entity_poly.type
_entity_poly.pdbx_seq_one_letter_code
_entity_poly.pdbx_strand_id
1 'polypeptide(L)'
;MVKQRIVGLDIIRGLAICTVIFVNMHEVLPIIEGTKPTFSETDKTINSFFNIFIDEKFISLFTMLFGIGMGIFMNNAKYKNLSPLKLMFRRLLFLFVIGLPLLLYELPFSAYAFYGFIIMFATLIKRKWIILVLSLVVLLYTSTNIAIFNSSSLNIMFLMLFGLYLSESKKIYYLQKNKKFFLVTLSISVIIILILISLHLLGMYDGQQTRSLVTPFQSIVYFIVLLYLTLLTPVQKLLKPFEKVGKMAFTLFILQVLFIIITLKITGIDYPKPTESILYGLPILLFLIIISTTWLAKFKQGPLEKLWRKWTYKNVRYEKHSLNDYL
;
A
#
# COMPACT_ATOMS: atom_id res chain seq x y z
N MET A 1 -9.54 20.34 17.54
CA MET A 1 -8.57 20.58 16.45
C MET A 1 -8.97 19.75 15.24
N VAL A 2 -9.38 20.41 14.15
CA VAL A 2 -9.68 19.75 12.87
C VAL A 2 -8.38 19.11 12.36
N LYS A 3 -8.34 17.79 12.32
CA LYS A 3 -7.15 17.03 11.90
C LYS A 3 -6.94 17.29 10.41
N GLN A 4 -6.00 18.19 10.08
CA GLN A 4 -5.62 18.49 8.70
C GLN A 4 -5.29 17.19 7.96
N ARG A 5 -5.87 17.03 6.77
CA ARG A 5 -5.59 15.91 5.87
C ARG A 5 -4.08 15.87 5.61
N ILE A 6 -3.43 14.74 5.89
CA ILE A 6 -1.99 14.61 5.72
C ILE A 6 -1.71 14.43 4.23
N VAL A 7 -1.48 15.54 3.53
CA VAL A 7 -1.19 15.57 2.08
C VAL A 7 -0.08 14.59 1.71
N GLY A 8 0.96 14.47 2.55
CA GLY A 8 2.05 13.52 2.36
C GLY A 8 1.59 12.06 2.22
N LEU A 9 0.58 11.62 2.98
CA LEU A 9 0.08 10.23 2.85
C LEU A 9 -0.60 9.98 1.51
N ASP A 10 -1.31 10.97 0.97
CA ASP A 10 -1.94 10.84 -0.35
C ASP A 10 -0.88 10.86 -1.46
N ILE A 11 0.16 11.69 -1.34
CA ILE A 11 1.30 11.68 -2.27
C ILE A 11 2.00 10.31 -2.27
N ILE A 12 2.31 9.75 -1.09
CA ILE A 12 2.99 8.46 -0.98
C ILE A 12 2.12 7.34 -1.59
N ARG A 13 0.80 7.34 -1.36
CA ARG A 13 -0.11 6.40 -2.03
C ARG A 13 -0.09 6.54 -3.54
N GLY A 14 -0.08 7.77 -4.04
CA GLY A 14 -0.02 8.05 -5.48
C GLY A 14 1.27 7.54 -6.10
N LEU A 15 2.41 7.80 -5.46
CA LEU A 15 3.71 7.26 -5.88
C LEU A 15 3.70 5.73 -5.90
N ALA A 16 3.16 5.09 -4.87
CA ALA A 16 3.08 3.64 -4.81
C ALA A 16 2.31 3.04 -6.01
N ILE A 17 1.15 3.62 -6.34
CA ILE A 17 0.37 3.17 -7.49
C ILE A 17 1.13 3.40 -8.79
N CYS A 18 1.76 4.57 -8.94
CA CYS A 18 2.51 4.91 -10.14
C CYS A 18 3.68 3.96 -10.39
N THR A 19 4.29 3.43 -9.32
CA THR A 19 5.42 2.51 -9.43
C THR A 19 4.97 1.06 -9.61
N VAL A 20 3.88 0.64 -8.95
CA VAL A 20 3.37 -0.75 -8.99
C VAL A 20 2.95 -1.17 -10.40
N ILE A 21 2.67 -0.24 -11.31
CA ILE A 21 2.33 -0.56 -12.71
C ILE A 21 3.37 -1.40 -13.44
N PHE A 22 4.66 -1.12 -13.22
CA PHE A 22 5.73 -1.81 -13.93
C PHE A 22 5.87 -3.25 -13.47
N VAL A 23 5.58 -3.52 -12.20
CA VAL A 23 5.57 -4.87 -11.62
C VAL A 23 4.32 -5.63 -12.04
N ASN A 24 3.16 -4.98 -11.94
CA ASN A 24 1.88 -5.58 -12.32
C ASN A 24 1.84 -5.96 -13.80
N MET A 25 2.55 -5.25 -14.69
CA MET A 25 2.67 -5.69 -16.09
C MET A 25 3.19 -7.12 -16.19
N HIS A 26 4.17 -7.49 -15.37
CA HIS A 26 4.74 -8.84 -15.34
C HIS A 26 3.87 -9.83 -14.54
N GLU A 27 3.24 -9.40 -13.44
CA GLU A 27 2.58 -10.30 -12.49
C GLU A 27 1.07 -10.52 -12.73
N VAL A 28 0.39 -9.69 -13.53
CA VAL A 28 -1.09 -9.73 -13.65
C VAL A 28 -1.64 -10.95 -14.39
N LEU A 29 -0.85 -11.60 -15.25
CA LEU A 29 -1.24 -12.85 -15.91
C LEU A 29 -0.41 -14.02 -15.37
N PRO A 30 -1.04 -15.16 -15.04
CA PRO A 30 -0.32 -16.33 -14.58
C PRO A 30 0.66 -16.80 -15.65
N ILE A 31 1.89 -17.10 -15.23
CA ILE A 31 2.93 -17.62 -16.11
C ILE A 31 2.43 -18.94 -16.72
N ILE A 32 2.21 -18.96 -18.03
CA ILE A 32 1.95 -20.20 -18.76
C ILE A 32 3.26 -21.00 -18.75
N GLU A 33 3.23 -22.20 -18.17
CA GLU A 33 4.39 -23.10 -18.15
C GLU A 33 4.90 -23.35 -19.57
N GLY A 34 6.15 -22.99 -19.85
CA GLY A 34 6.84 -23.33 -21.10
C GLY A 34 7.48 -22.17 -21.87
N THR A 35 7.09 -20.91 -21.65
CA THR A 35 7.61 -19.76 -22.40
C THR A 35 8.18 -18.68 -21.50
N LYS A 36 9.35 -18.92 -20.89
CA LYS A 36 10.15 -17.83 -20.32
C LYS A 36 10.95 -17.16 -21.44
N PRO A 37 10.73 -15.88 -21.74
CA PRO A 37 11.48 -15.22 -22.79
C PRO A 37 12.95 -15.09 -22.39
N THR A 38 13.83 -15.20 -23.37
CA THR A 38 15.25 -14.89 -23.19
C THR A 38 15.40 -13.41 -22.91
N PHE A 39 15.91 -13.06 -21.72
CA PHE A 39 16.20 -11.69 -21.33
C PHE A 39 17.51 -11.23 -21.96
N SER A 40 17.45 -10.08 -22.64
CA SER A 40 18.65 -9.35 -23.03
C SER A 40 19.40 -8.84 -21.80
N GLU A 41 20.65 -8.39 -21.96
CA GLU A 41 21.38 -7.74 -20.86
C GLU A 41 20.65 -6.49 -20.34
N THR A 42 19.94 -5.77 -21.23
CA THR A 42 19.11 -4.64 -20.83
C THR A 42 17.92 -5.06 -19.96
N ASP A 43 17.24 -6.15 -20.33
CA ASP A 43 16.14 -6.73 -19.55
C ASP A 43 16.62 -7.18 -18.17
N LYS A 44 17.77 -7.88 -18.10
CA LYS A 44 18.37 -8.30 -16.82
C LYS A 44 18.67 -7.10 -15.93
N THR A 45 19.26 -6.04 -16.48
CA THR A 45 19.60 -4.83 -15.74
C THR A 45 18.35 -4.14 -15.19
N ILE A 46 17.31 -4.00 -16.02
CA ILE A 46 16.02 -3.42 -15.60
C ILE A 46 15.36 -4.31 -14.54
N ASN A 47 15.36 -5.63 -14.73
CA ASN A 47 14.82 -6.58 -13.78
C ASN A 47 15.54 -6.52 -12.44
N SER A 48 16.87 -6.40 -12.42
CA SER A 48 17.64 -6.20 -11.19
C SER A 48 17.26 -4.89 -10.50
N PHE A 49 17.08 -3.81 -11.26
CA PHE A 49 16.61 -2.54 -10.71
C PHE A 49 15.21 -2.67 -10.08
N PHE A 50 14.27 -3.31 -10.77
CA PHE A 50 12.92 -3.59 -10.24
C PHE A 50 12.98 -4.45 -8.97
N ASN A 51 13.73 -5.54 -9.00
CA ASN A 51 13.87 -6.43 -7.84
C ASN A 51 14.49 -5.74 -6.63
N ILE A 52 15.45 -4.82 -6.83
CA ILE A 52 16.10 -4.12 -5.71
C ILE A 52 15.22 -3.00 -5.17
N PHE A 53 14.64 -2.17 -6.03
CA PHE A 53 14.02 -0.90 -5.63
C PHE A 53 12.49 -0.90 -5.62
N ILE A 54 11.85 -1.81 -6.36
CA ILE A 54 10.42 -1.72 -6.66
C ILE A 54 9.64 -2.94 -6.16
N ASP A 55 9.98 -4.13 -6.65
CA ASP A 55 9.19 -5.35 -6.50
C ASP A 55 8.91 -5.66 -5.04
N GLU A 56 7.65 -5.94 -4.71
CA GLU A 56 7.13 -6.13 -3.35
C GLU A 56 7.23 -4.91 -2.41
N LYS A 57 8.22 -4.02 -2.53
CA LYS A 57 8.42 -2.89 -1.60
C LYS A 57 7.28 -1.87 -1.70
N PHE A 58 6.86 -1.52 -2.91
CA PHE A 58 5.75 -0.56 -3.07
C PHE A 58 4.38 -1.19 -2.78
N ILE A 59 4.20 -2.49 -3.03
CA ILE A 59 3.01 -3.25 -2.61
C ILE A 59 2.94 -3.30 -1.09
N SER A 60 4.05 -3.62 -0.42
CA SER A 60 4.20 -3.62 1.04
C SER A 60 3.98 -2.24 1.67
N LEU A 61 4.50 -1.19 1.03
CA LEU A 61 4.23 0.19 1.43
C LEU A 61 2.75 0.55 1.26
N PHE A 62 2.08 0.10 0.19
CA PHE A 62 0.64 0.25 0.02
C PHE A 62 -0.16 -0.52 1.09
N THR A 63 0.25 -1.74 1.42
CA THR A 63 -0.29 -2.55 2.53
C THR A 63 -0.22 -1.80 3.87
N MET A 64 0.93 -1.23 4.19
CA MET A 64 1.10 -0.42 5.40
C MET A 64 0.21 0.83 5.39
N LEU A 65 0.11 1.53 4.25
CA LEU A 65 -0.75 2.69 4.06
C LEU A 65 -2.24 2.36 4.17
N PHE A 66 -2.63 1.13 3.84
CA PHE A 66 -3.97 0.60 4.09
C PHE A 66 -4.23 0.47 5.59
N GLY A 67 -3.30 -0.11 6.36
CA GLY A 67 -3.35 -0.15 7.83
C GLY A 67 -3.42 1.24 8.48
N ILE A 68 -2.61 2.18 8.01
CA ILE A 68 -2.68 3.61 8.42
C ILE A 68 -4.06 4.19 8.10
N GLY A 69 -4.58 3.91 6.90
CA GLY A 69 -5.90 4.33 6.44
C GLY A 69 -7.03 3.80 7.32
N MET A 70 -6.93 2.54 7.77
CA MET A 70 -7.89 1.93 8.69
C MET A 70 -7.98 2.70 10.01
N GLY A 71 -6.85 2.93 10.69
CA GLY A 71 -6.87 3.63 11.97
C GLY A 71 -7.29 5.09 11.85
N ILE A 72 -6.88 5.80 10.79
CA ILE A 72 -7.38 7.15 10.51
C ILE A 72 -8.90 7.14 10.33
N PHE A 73 -9.44 6.20 9.55
CA PHE A 73 -10.88 6.11 9.32
C PHE A 73 -11.66 5.80 10.60
N MET A 74 -11.21 4.83 11.40
CA MET A 74 -11.89 4.44 12.63
C MET A 74 -11.87 5.57 13.66
N ASN A 75 -10.76 6.30 13.78
CA ASN A 75 -10.71 7.50 14.62
C ASN A 75 -11.68 8.58 14.13
N ASN A 76 -11.74 8.83 12.81
CA ASN A 76 -12.68 9.78 12.24
C ASN A 76 -14.14 9.38 12.48
N ALA A 77 -14.47 8.09 12.47
CA ALA A 77 -15.79 7.61 12.84
C ALA A 77 -16.10 7.86 14.32
N LYS A 78 -15.15 7.59 15.23
CA LYS A 78 -15.27 7.91 16.68
C LYS A 78 -15.54 9.40 16.91
N TYR A 79 -14.79 10.27 16.24
CA TYR A 79 -14.97 11.73 16.33
C TYR A 79 -16.34 12.21 15.83
N LYS A 80 -16.97 11.46 14.94
CA LYS A 80 -18.31 11.77 14.41
C LYS A 80 -19.42 11.07 15.20
N ASN A 81 -19.12 10.50 16.37
CA ASN A 81 -20.05 9.69 17.16
C ASN A 81 -20.72 8.54 16.38
N LEU A 82 -20.00 7.98 15.39
CA LEU A 82 -20.45 6.84 14.59
C LEU A 82 -19.79 5.55 15.08
N SER A 83 -20.44 4.41 14.84
CA SER A 83 -19.91 3.08 15.18
C SER A 83 -18.71 2.70 14.28
N PRO A 84 -17.46 2.75 14.78
CA PRO A 84 -16.27 2.60 13.93
C PRO A 84 -16.13 1.19 13.36
N LEU A 85 -16.38 0.16 14.19
CA LEU A 85 -16.32 -1.24 13.78
C LEU A 85 -17.35 -1.57 12.71
N LYS A 86 -18.61 -1.13 12.89
CA LYS A 86 -19.69 -1.35 11.92
C LYS A 86 -19.37 -0.73 10.56
N LEU A 87 -18.87 0.50 10.55
CA LEU A 87 -18.48 1.18 9.31
C LEU A 87 -17.25 0.53 8.66
N MET A 88 -16.25 0.14 9.46
CA MET A 88 -15.07 -0.55 8.94
C MET A 88 -15.44 -1.91 8.34
N PHE A 89 -16.27 -2.68 9.03
CA PHE A 89 -16.78 -3.96 8.53
C PHE A 89 -17.44 -3.80 7.16
N ARG A 90 -18.29 -2.79 6.98
CA ARG A 90 -18.91 -2.51 5.67
C ARG A 90 -17.89 -2.13 4.59
N ARG A 91 -16.85 -1.36 4.95
CA ARG A 91 -15.76 -1.00 4.02
C ARG A 91 -15.01 -2.23 3.55
N LEU A 92 -14.66 -3.11 4.48
CA LEU A 92 -13.93 -4.33 4.19
C LEU A 92 -14.79 -5.33 3.44
N LEU A 93 -16.08 -5.44 3.77
CA LEU A 93 -17.02 -6.28 3.03
C LEU A 93 -17.12 -5.86 1.57
N PHE A 94 -17.23 -4.56 1.30
CA PHE A 94 -17.22 -4.05 -0.07
C PHE A 94 -15.91 -4.41 -0.80
N LEU A 95 -14.77 -4.25 -0.12
CA LEU A 95 -13.47 -4.59 -0.69
C LEU A 95 -13.32 -6.10 -0.93
N PHE A 96 -13.84 -6.93 -0.03
CA PHE A 96 -13.85 -8.38 -0.14
C PHE A 96 -14.68 -8.83 -1.33
N VAL A 97 -15.91 -8.31 -1.47
CA VAL A 97 -16.81 -8.65 -2.59
C VAL A 97 -16.22 -8.22 -3.93
N ILE A 98 -15.64 -7.01 -4.03
CA ILE A 98 -14.94 -6.60 -5.27
C ILE A 98 -13.67 -7.43 -5.48
N GLY A 99 -13.00 -7.84 -4.42
CA GLY A 99 -11.80 -8.67 -4.47
C GLY A 99 -12.03 -10.08 -5.00
N LEU A 100 -13.24 -10.65 -4.86
CA LEU A 100 -13.54 -12.03 -5.32
C LEU A 100 -13.29 -12.26 -6.81
N PRO A 101 -13.88 -11.50 -7.76
CA PRO A 101 -13.57 -11.69 -9.18
C PRO A 101 -12.12 -11.33 -9.52
N LEU A 102 -11.48 -10.51 -8.70
CA LEU A 102 -10.11 -10.06 -8.87
C LEU A 102 -9.07 -11.08 -8.36
N LEU A 103 -9.51 -12.14 -7.67
CA LEU A 103 -8.64 -13.26 -7.26
C LEU A 103 -8.02 -13.96 -8.47
N LEU A 104 -8.73 -13.98 -9.61
CA LEU A 104 -8.22 -14.55 -10.87
C LEU A 104 -6.96 -13.84 -11.39
N TYR A 105 -6.70 -12.62 -10.92
CA TYR A 105 -5.57 -11.78 -11.30
C TYR A 105 -4.61 -11.51 -10.12
N GLU A 106 -4.66 -12.36 -9.09
CA GLU A 106 -3.80 -12.30 -7.89
C GLU A 106 -3.78 -10.93 -7.17
N LEU A 107 -4.84 -10.13 -7.33
CA LEU A 107 -4.86 -8.78 -6.77
C LEU A 107 -5.05 -8.78 -5.25
N PRO A 108 -4.44 -7.83 -4.52
CA PRO A 108 -4.31 -7.90 -3.07
C PRO A 108 -5.60 -7.55 -2.30
N PHE A 109 -6.69 -7.18 -2.98
CA PHE A 109 -7.90 -6.63 -2.35
C PHE A 109 -8.60 -7.59 -1.39
N SER A 110 -8.75 -8.86 -1.79
CA SER A 110 -9.37 -9.90 -0.98
C SER A 110 -8.53 -10.21 0.27
N ALA A 111 -7.20 -10.33 0.11
CA ALA A 111 -6.26 -10.54 1.20
C ALA A 111 -6.30 -9.37 2.20
N TYR A 112 -6.26 -8.12 1.73
CA TYR A 112 -6.36 -6.94 2.60
C TYR A 112 -7.69 -6.88 3.35
N ALA A 113 -8.80 -7.25 2.70
CA ALA A 113 -10.09 -7.30 3.37
C ALA A 113 -10.11 -8.38 4.45
N PHE A 114 -9.60 -9.57 4.15
CA PHE A 114 -9.50 -10.69 5.09
C PHE A 114 -8.70 -10.33 6.34
N TYR A 115 -7.45 -9.87 6.18
CA TYR A 115 -6.63 -9.44 7.33
C TYR A 115 -7.23 -8.20 8.02
N GLY A 116 -7.87 -7.31 7.27
CA GLY A 116 -8.59 -6.18 7.82
C GLY A 116 -9.70 -6.57 8.79
N PHE A 117 -10.43 -7.67 8.53
CA PHE A 117 -11.49 -8.16 9.42
C PHE A 117 -10.94 -8.54 10.78
N ILE A 118 -9.74 -9.11 10.83
CA ILE A 118 -9.05 -9.46 12.07
C ILE A 118 -8.51 -8.18 12.74
N ILE A 119 -7.80 -7.36 11.97
CA ILE A 119 -7.06 -6.18 12.47
C ILE A 119 -7.99 -5.07 12.98
N MET A 120 -9.24 -4.96 12.49
CA MET A 120 -10.14 -3.90 12.98
C MET A 120 -10.37 -3.97 14.49
N PHE A 121 -10.35 -5.17 15.08
CA PHE A 121 -10.53 -5.37 16.52
C PHE A 121 -9.31 -4.89 17.32
N ALA A 122 -8.12 -4.86 16.73
CA ALA A 122 -6.92 -4.32 17.39
C ALA A 122 -7.07 -2.82 17.74
N THR A 123 -7.99 -2.09 17.12
CA THR A 123 -8.28 -0.69 17.48
C THR A 123 -8.98 -0.52 18.83
N LEU A 124 -9.57 -1.60 19.38
CA LEU A 124 -10.20 -1.62 20.70
C LEU A 124 -9.16 -1.67 21.82
N ILE A 125 -7.93 -2.05 21.51
CA ILE A 125 -6.84 -2.14 22.48
C ILE A 125 -6.52 -0.74 23.01
N LYS A 126 -6.62 -0.57 24.33
CA LYS A 126 -6.35 0.71 25.03
C LYS A 126 -4.88 1.11 24.93
N ARG A 127 -3.97 0.16 25.22
CA ARG A 127 -2.52 0.39 25.18
C ARG A 127 -1.97 0.16 23.77
N LYS A 128 -1.74 1.24 23.02
CA LYS A 128 -1.38 1.16 21.59
C LYS A 128 -0.07 0.42 21.30
N TRP A 129 0.88 0.39 22.24
CA TRP A 129 2.12 -0.38 22.10
C TRP A 129 1.88 -1.90 21.97
N ILE A 130 0.75 -2.43 22.48
CA ILE A 130 0.40 -3.84 22.28
C ILE A 130 0.17 -4.15 20.79
N ILE A 131 -0.34 -3.19 20.00
CA ILE A 131 -0.50 -3.37 18.55
C ILE A 131 0.88 -3.54 17.88
N LEU A 132 1.90 -2.79 18.33
CA LEU A 132 3.28 -2.97 17.86
C LEU A 132 3.83 -4.34 18.25
N VAL A 133 3.61 -4.78 19.49
CA VAL A 133 4.04 -6.12 19.95
C VAL A 133 3.38 -7.21 19.11
N LEU A 134 2.07 -7.15 18.89
CA LEU A 134 1.35 -8.09 18.02
C LEU A 134 1.92 -8.09 16.60
N SER A 135 2.23 -6.92 16.05
CA SER A 135 2.91 -6.79 14.76
C SER A 135 4.25 -7.55 14.76
N LEU A 136 5.11 -7.31 15.75
CA LEU A 136 6.42 -7.97 15.86
C LEU A 136 6.29 -9.48 16.07
N VAL A 137 5.30 -9.94 16.83
CA VAL A 137 5.01 -11.38 17.01
C VAL A 137 4.62 -12.03 15.69
N VAL A 138 3.79 -11.37 14.88
CA VAL A 138 3.43 -11.87 13.54
C VAL A 138 4.68 -11.95 12.66
N LEU A 139 5.54 -10.94 12.68
CA LEU A 139 6.80 -10.96 11.94
C LEU A 139 7.72 -12.12 12.37
N LEU A 140 7.89 -12.32 13.68
CA LEU A 140 8.70 -13.43 14.20
C LEU A 140 8.10 -14.78 13.80
N TYR A 141 6.77 -14.93 13.85
CA TYR A 141 6.09 -16.14 13.39
C TYR A 141 6.29 -16.37 11.88
N THR A 142 6.28 -15.31 11.06
CA THR A 142 6.63 -15.43 9.64
C THR A 142 8.05 -15.90 9.43
N SER A 143 9.02 -15.43 10.24
CA SER A 143 10.42 -15.82 10.09
C SER A 143 10.69 -17.29 10.37
N THR A 144 9.91 -17.92 11.26
CA THR A 144 10.12 -19.31 11.67
C THR A 144 9.35 -20.31 10.81
N ASN A 145 8.25 -19.89 10.15
CA ASN A 145 7.36 -20.79 9.42
C ASN A 145 7.41 -20.57 7.90
N ILE A 146 8.51 -20.06 7.35
CA ILE A 146 8.66 -19.75 5.91
C ILE A 146 8.46 -21.01 5.05
N ALA A 147 8.80 -22.19 5.56
CA ALA A 147 8.62 -23.46 4.85
C ALA A 147 7.14 -23.95 4.80
N ILE A 148 6.27 -23.45 5.68
CA ILE A 148 4.89 -23.97 5.84
C ILE A 148 3.85 -22.97 5.31
N PHE A 149 4.09 -21.67 5.45
CA PHE A 149 3.21 -20.63 4.94
C PHE A 149 3.86 -19.92 3.75
N ASN A 150 3.09 -19.69 2.68
CA ASN A 150 3.45 -18.70 1.67
C ASN A 150 3.72 -17.36 2.37
N SER A 151 5.02 -17.04 2.56
CA SER A 151 5.54 -15.99 3.45
C SER A 151 4.96 -14.60 3.19
N SER A 152 4.55 -14.35 1.95
CA SER A 152 3.92 -13.12 1.49
C SER A 152 2.61 -12.79 2.22
N SER A 153 1.83 -13.80 2.62
CA SER A 153 0.48 -13.61 3.15
C SER A 153 0.49 -12.99 4.56
N LEU A 154 1.30 -13.52 5.48
CA LEU A 154 1.38 -13.02 6.85
C LEU A 154 2.19 -11.71 6.96
N ASN A 155 3.09 -11.44 6.02
CA ASN A 155 3.74 -10.14 5.86
C ASN A 155 2.72 -9.01 5.65
N ILE A 156 1.59 -9.30 4.99
CA ILE A 156 0.49 -8.34 4.86
C ILE A 156 -0.07 -7.96 6.23
N MET A 157 -0.32 -8.97 7.07
CA MET A 157 -0.85 -8.76 8.42
C MET A 157 0.12 -7.96 9.30
N PHE A 158 1.43 -8.26 9.24
CA PHE A 158 2.47 -7.48 9.91
C PHE A 158 2.41 -6.00 9.50
N LEU A 159 2.48 -5.70 8.20
CA LEU A 159 2.52 -4.32 7.71
C LEU A 159 1.21 -3.57 7.98
N MET A 160 0.06 -4.23 7.87
CA MET A 160 -1.24 -3.62 8.22
C MET A 160 -1.34 -3.31 9.72
N LEU A 161 -0.88 -4.20 10.61
CA LEU A 161 -0.83 -3.96 12.06
C LEU A 161 0.13 -2.82 12.41
N PHE A 162 1.33 -2.82 11.81
CA PHE A 162 2.31 -1.75 11.99
C PHE A 162 1.77 -0.40 11.53
N GLY A 163 1.13 -0.36 10.35
CA GLY A 163 0.46 0.83 9.84
C GLY A 163 -0.66 1.31 10.77
N LEU A 164 -1.47 0.39 11.30
CA LEU A 164 -2.50 0.71 12.29
C LEU A 164 -1.87 1.32 13.55
N TYR A 165 -0.81 0.72 14.09
CA TYR A 165 -0.05 1.24 15.22
C TYR A 165 0.41 2.68 14.96
N LEU A 166 1.04 2.96 13.82
CA LEU A 166 1.53 4.30 13.47
C LEU A 166 0.41 5.36 13.50
N SER A 167 -0.78 5.00 13.02
CA SER A 167 -1.93 5.91 12.98
C SER A 167 -2.58 6.13 14.35
N GLU A 168 -2.64 5.10 15.19
CA GLU A 168 -3.28 5.13 16.53
C GLU A 168 -2.36 5.74 17.60
N SER A 169 -1.05 5.67 17.43
CA SER A 169 -0.04 6.09 18.41
C SER A 169 0.49 7.52 18.21
N LYS A 170 -0.08 8.28 17.27
CA LYS A 170 0.39 9.62 16.83
C LYS A 170 1.84 9.63 16.33
N LYS A 171 2.47 8.48 16.07
CA LYS A 171 3.89 8.39 15.67
C LYS A 171 4.18 9.05 14.33
N ILE A 172 3.21 9.05 13.40
CA ILE A 172 3.32 9.81 12.13
C ILE A 172 3.56 11.30 12.41
N TYR A 173 2.84 11.89 13.37
CA TYR A 173 3.05 13.30 13.74
C TYR A 173 4.46 13.54 14.31
N TYR A 174 4.95 12.63 15.16
CA TYR A 174 6.31 12.71 15.70
C TYR A 174 7.38 12.55 14.62
N LEU A 175 7.20 11.64 13.65
CA LEU A 175 8.10 11.51 12.50
C LEU A 175 8.21 12.80 11.70
N GLN A 176 7.12 13.56 11.59
CA GLN A 176 7.08 14.82 10.85
C GLN A 176 7.67 16.00 11.62
N LYS A 177 7.53 16.03 12.95
CA LYS A 177 7.92 17.18 13.77
C LYS A 177 9.25 17.03 14.49
N ASN A 178 9.71 15.80 14.75
CA ASN A 178 10.90 15.54 15.54
C ASN A 178 12.00 14.86 14.70
N LYS A 179 13.00 15.63 14.27
CA LYS A 179 14.13 15.15 13.46
C LYS A 179 14.93 14.04 14.15
N LYS A 180 15.11 14.12 15.48
CA LYS A 180 15.80 13.07 16.24
C LYS A 180 15.01 11.76 16.20
N PHE A 181 13.70 11.83 16.40
CA PHE A 181 12.84 10.65 16.33
C PHE A 181 12.86 10.03 14.92
N PHE A 182 12.76 10.85 13.87
CA PHE A 182 12.91 10.42 12.47
C PHE A 182 14.24 9.69 12.23
N LEU A 183 15.38 10.31 12.57
CA LEU A 183 16.70 9.72 12.35
C LEU A 183 16.86 8.40 13.12
N VAL A 184 16.44 8.34 14.39
CA VAL A 184 16.52 7.11 15.18
C VAL A 184 15.68 5.99 14.56
N THR A 185 14.45 6.28 14.15
CA THR A 185 13.61 5.25 13.50
C THR A 185 14.18 4.78 12.17
N LEU A 186 14.74 5.70 11.38
CA LEU A 186 15.40 5.38 10.11
C LEU A 186 16.64 4.51 10.34
N SER A 187 17.51 4.90 11.27
CA SER A 187 18.72 4.16 11.62
C SER A 187 18.39 2.76 12.12
N ILE A 188 17.40 2.60 13.01
CA ILE A 188 16.97 1.28 13.49
C ILE A 188 16.51 0.39 12.32
N SER A 189 15.66 0.91 11.42
CA SER A 189 15.18 0.13 10.27
C SER A 189 16.32 -0.27 9.32
N VAL A 190 17.28 0.62 9.07
CA VAL A 190 18.47 0.31 8.25
C VAL A 190 19.38 -0.71 8.92
N ILE A 191 19.63 -0.57 10.22
CA ILE A 191 20.45 -1.53 10.98
C ILE A 191 19.81 -2.92 10.95
N ILE A 192 18.49 -3.03 11.12
CA ILE A 192 17.80 -4.31 11.01
C ILE A 192 18.00 -4.95 9.63
N ILE A 193 17.89 -4.17 8.55
CA ILE A 193 18.15 -4.67 7.19
C ILE A 193 19.58 -5.17 7.06
N LEU A 194 20.56 -4.42 7.55
CA LEU A 194 21.97 -4.82 7.51
C LEU A 194 22.24 -6.10 8.30
N ILE A 195 21.60 -6.28 9.46
CA ILE A 195 21.67 -7.51 10.26
C ILE A 195 21.06 -8.68 9.49
N LEU A 196 19.89 -8.51 8.87
CA LEU A 196 19.24 -9.58 8.11
C LEU A 196 20.05 -10.00 6.89
N ILE A 197 20.70 -9.02 6.21
CA ILE A 197 21.62 -9.30 5.11
C ILE A 197 22.89 -9.98 5.61
N SER A 198 23.46 -9.58 6.75
CA SER A 198 24.65 -10.24 7.28
C SER A 198 24.36 -11.68 7.69
N LEU A 199 23.18 -11.97 8.27
CA LEU A 199 22.75 -13.34 8.57
C LEU A 199 22.59 -14.20 7.32
N HIS A 200 22.15 -13.63 6.19
CA HIS A 200 22.13 -14.31 4.90
C HIS A 200 23.55 -14.66 4.41
N LEU A 201 24.47 -13.70 4.49
CA LEU A 201 25.88 -13.90 4.09
C LEU A 201 26.58 -14.95 4.96
N LEU A 202 26.15 -15.12 6.21
CA LEU A 202 26.58 -16.18 7.12
C LEU A 202 25.91 -17.55 6.87
N GLY A 203 25.00 -17.64 5.88
CA GLY A 203 24.31 -18.87 5.54
C GLY A 203 23.18 -19.28 6.48
N MET A 204 22.73 -18.39 7.39
CA MET A 204 21.64 -18.69 8.33
C MET A 204 20.26 -18.68 7.69
N TYR A 205 20.11 -17.94 6.58
CA TYR A 205 18.87 -17.80 5.84
C TYR A 205 19.13 -17.94 4.34
N ASP A 206 18.24 -18.63 3.62
CA ASP A 206 18.25 -18.64 2.15
C ASP A 206 17.80 -17.29 1.56
N GLY A 207 17.99 -17.08 0.26
CA GLY A 207 17.66 -15.82 -0.40
C GLY A 207 16.17 -15.44 -0.34
N GLN A 208 15.26 -16.42 -0.38
CA GLN A 208 13.82 -16.18 -0.31
C GLN A 208 13.37 -15.78 1.09
N GLN A 209 13.94 -16.42 2.12
CA GLN A 209 13.72 -16.10 3.51
C GLN A 209 14.25 -14.70 3.84
N THR A 210 15.48 -14.39 3.40
CA THR A 210 16.07 -13.06 3.55
C THR A 210 15.20 -12.00 2.88
N ARG A 211 14.77 -12.22 1.63
CA ARG A 211 13.88 -11.29 0.92
C ARG A 211 12.57 -11.07 1.69
N SER A 212 11.94 -12.14 2.16
CA SER A 212 10.68 -12.08 2.92
C SER A 212 10.80 -11.26 4.22
N LEU A 213 11.96 -11.30 4.88
CA LEU A 213 12.22 -10.57 6.13
C LEU A 213 12.69 -9.14 5.88
N VAL A 214 13.46 -8.89 4.83
CA VAL A 214 14.04 -7.59 4.51
C VAL A 214 13.00 -6.66 3.86
N THR A 215 12.16 -7.16 2.96
CA THR A 215 11.17 -6.36 2.20
C THR A 215 10.26 -5.49 3.09
N PRO A 216 9.68 -5.99 4.21
CA PRO A 216 8.87 -5.17 5.09
C PRO A 216 9.63 -3.98 5.70
N PHE A 217 10.89 -4.19 6.12
CA PHE A 217 11.71 -3.10 6.66
C PHE A 217 12.16 -2.11 5.59
N GLN A 218 12.46 -2.55 4.37
CA GLN A 218 12.72 -1.65 3.24
C GLN A 218 11.51 -0.75 2.95
N SER A 219 10.30 -1.32 3.04
CA SER A 219 9.05 -0.58 2.85
C SER A 219 8.82 0.46 3.95
N ILE A 220 9.21 0.14 5.19
CA ILE A 220 9.20 1.10 6.31
C ILE A 220 10.20 2.22 6.06
N VAL A 221 11.42 1.91 5.59
CA VAL A 221 12.42 2.92 5.20
C VAL A 221 11.87 3.83 4.10
N TYR A 222 11.30 3.27 3.03
CA TYR A 222 10.68 4.06 1.96
C TYR A 222 9.57 4.96 2.49
N PHE A 223 8.69 4.45 3.35
CA PHE A 223 7.66 5.28 3.95
C PHE A 223 8.22 6.42 4.79
N ILE A 224 9.20 6.14 5.66
CA ILE A 224 9.82 7.15 6.53
C ILE A 224 10.51 8.24 5.69
N VAL A 225 11.30 7.84 4.70
CA VAL A 225 12.02 8.76 3.80
C VAL A 225 11.04 9.59 2.98
N LEU A 226 10.08 8.95 2.30
CA LEU A 226 9.08 9.66 1.50
C LEU A 226 8.21 10.59 2.35
N LEU A 227 7.81 10.16 3.55
CA LEU A 227 7.07 11.01 4.48
C LEU A 227 7.86 12.26 4.84
N TYR A 228 9.16 12.14 5.13
CA TYR A 228 10.01 13.29 5.42
C TYR A 228 10.24 14.17 4.20
N LEU A 229 10.48 13.59 3.02
CA LEU A 229 10.63 14.33 1.76
C LEU A 229 9.37 15.15 1.42
N THR A 230 8.17 14.63 1.69
CA THR A 230 6.92 15.38 1.47
C THR A 230 6.72 16.57 2.40
N LEU A 231 7.58 16.75 3.42
CA LEU A 231 7.61 17.95 4.27
C LEU A 231 8.44 19.09 3.65
N LEU A 232 9.30 18.77 2.70
CA LEU A 232 10.08 19.76 1.96
C LEU A 232 9.16 20.44 0.94
N THR A 233 8.89 21.73 1.11
CA THR A 233 8.03 22.54 0.23
C THR A 233 8.32 22.36 -1.28
N PRO A 234 9.58 22.39 -1.77
CA PRO A 234 9.83 22.18 -3.20
C PRO A 234 9.43 20.78 -3.67
N VAL A 235 9.72 19.74 -2.87
CA VAL A 235 9.37 18.35 -3.18
C VAL A 235 7.86 18.16 -3.15
N GLN A 236 7.16 18.75 -2.19
CA GLN A 236 5.70 18.67 -2.14
C GLN A 236 5.04 19.34 -3.35
N LYS A 237 5.58 20.48 -3.83
CA LYS A 237 5.10 21.14 -5.05
C LYS A 237 5.32 20.25 -6.28
N LEU A 238 6.51 19.67 -6.41
CA LEU A 238 6.85 18.74 -7.50
C LEU A 238 5.92 17.50 -7.49
N LEU A 239 5.66 16.95 -6.30
CA LEU A 239 4.87 15.73 -6.14
C LEU A 239 3.35 15.95 -6.06
N LYS A 240 2.88 17.18 -6.22
CA LYS A 240 1.45 17.53 -6.13
C LYS A 240 0.56 16.76 -7.12
N PRO A 241 0.97 16.43 -8.36
CA PRO A 241 0.19 15.56 -9.25
C PRO A 241 -0.08 14.17 -8.63
N PHE A 242 0.89 13.60 -7.91
CA PHE A 242 0.75 12.30 -7.25
C PHE A 242 -0.24 12.33 -6.08
N GLU A 243 -0.47 13.50 -5.45
CA GLU A 243 -1.54 13.65 -4.46
C GLU A 243 -2.91 13.32 -5.09
N LYS A 244 -3.16 13.80 -6.32
CA LYS A 244 -4.41 13.55 -7.04
C LYS A 244 -4.56 12.06 -7.40
N VAL A 245 -3.47 11.42 -7.82
CA VAL A 245 -3.42 9.97 -8.05
C VAL A 245 -3.79 9.22 -6.77
N GLY A 246 -3.16 9.56 -5.63
CA GLY A 246 -3.42 8.90 -4.36
C GLY A 246 -4.83 9.13 -3.80
N LYS A 247 -5.49 10.24 -4.15
CA LYS A 247 -6.91 10.49 -3.84
C LYS A 247 -7.86 9.57 -4.60
N MET A 248 -7.43 9.05 -5.75
CA MET A 248 -8.16 8.12 -6.62
C MET A 248 -7.52 6.73 -6.59
N ALA A 249 -6.84 6.38 -5.50
CA ALA A 249 -6.01 5.19 -5.42
C ALA A 249 -6.72 3.89 -5.81
N PHE A 250 -7.97 3.71 -5.36
CA PHE A 250 -8.74 2.51 -5.63
C PHE A 250 -9.24 2.48 -7.08
N THR A 251 -9.73 3.60 -7.60
CA THR A 251 -10.12 3.71 -9.01
C THR A 251 -8.93 3.43 -9.94
N LEU A 252 -7.79 4.09 -9.70
CA LEU A 252 -6.64 4.02 -10.59
C LEU A 252 -5.98 2.66 -10.55
N PHE A 253 -5.92 1.99 -9.40
CA PHE A 253 -5.40 0.62 -9.33
C PHE A 253 -6.24 -0.33 -10.20
N ILE A 254 -7.57 -0.25 -10.14
CA ILE A 254 -8.45 -1.09 -10.98
C ILE A 254 -8.31 -0.74 -12.46
N LEU A 255 -8.30 0.55 -12.81
CA LEU A 255 -8.11 0.98 -14.20
C LEU A 255 -6.76 0.55 -14.75
N GLN A 256 -5.71 0.63 -13.95
CA GLN A 256 -4.37 0.20 -14.33
C GLN A 256 -4.33 -1.28 -14.70
N VAL A 257 -4.88 -2.16 -13.85
CA VAL A 257 -4.94 -3.60 -14.15
C VAL A 257 -5.75 -3.85 -15.41
N LEU A 258 -6.89 -3.16 -15.56
CA LEU A 258 -7.74 -3.29 -16.76
C LEU A 258 -6.98 -2.88 -18.04
N PHE A 259 -6.24 -1.77 -18.02
CA PHE A 259 -5.44 -1.34 -19.16
C PHE A 259 -4.27 -2.29 -19.46
N ILE A 260 -3.62 -2.84 -18.43
CA ILE A 260 -2.59 -3.88 -18.58
C ILE A 260 -3.18 -5.10 -19.30
N ILE A 261 -4.29 -5.66 -18.81
CA ILE A 261 -4.94 -6.83 -19.42
C ILE A 261 -5.33 -6.56 -20.89
N ILE A 262 -5.93 -5.40 -21.16
CA ILE A 262 -6.30 -5.02 -22.53
C ILE A 262 -5.04 -4.94 -23.42
N THR A 263 -3.96 -4.34 -22.92
CA THR A 263 -2.72 -4.18 -23.68
C THR A 263 -2.12 -5.55 -24.01
N LEU A 264 -1.94 -6.41 -23.01
CA LEU A 264 -1.37 -7.75 -23.20
C LEU A 264 -2.19 -8.59 -24.18
N LYS A 265 -3.54 -8.47 -24.13
CA LYS A 265 -4.44 -9.15 -25.06
C LYS A 265 -4.35 -8.61 -26.50
N ILE A 266 -4.17 -7.29 -26.67
CA ILE A 266 -4.01 -6.67 -28.00
C ILE A 266 -2.65 -7.02 -28.61
N THR A 267 -1.60 -7.00 -27.80
CA THR A 267 -0.23 -7.29 -28.27
C THR A 267 0.03 -8.79 -28.42
N GLY A 268 -0.79 -9.64 -27.80
CA GLY A 268 -0.57 -11.10 -27.74
C GLY A 268 0.69 -11.47 -26.95
N ILE A 269 1.07 -10.64 -25.98
CA ILE A 269 2.26 -10.87 -25.15
C ILE A 269 1.82 -11.60 -23.89
N ASP A 270 2.20 -12.87 -23.76
CA ASP A 270 1.90 -13.68 -22.58
C ASP A 270 2.90 -13.42 -21.44
N TYR A 271 4.15 -13.09 -21.78
CA TYR A 271 5.21 -12.76 -20.83
C TYR A 271 5.89 -11.45 -21.23
N PRO A 272 5.47 -10.31 -20.66
CA PRO A 272 6.11 -9.05 -20.95
C PRO A 272 7.51 -9.01 -20.32
N LYS A 273 8.51 -8.71 -21.16
CA LYS A 273 9.88 -8.48 -20.69
C LYS A 273 9.95 -7.19 -19.85
N PRO A 274 10.96 -7.04 -18.98
CA PRO A 274 11.17 -5.81 -18.22
C PRO A 274 11.18 -4.53 -19.09
N THR A 275 11.76 -4.58 -20.28
CA THR A 275 11.71 -3.48 -21.27
C THR A 275 10.28 -3.19 -21.76
N GLU A 276 9.50 -4.22 -22.06
CA GLU A 276 8.11 -4.12 -22.49
C GLU A 276 7.21 -3.59 -21.36
N SER A 277 7.47 -3.98 -20.11
CA SER A 277 6.80 -3.42 -18.92
C SER A 277 6.97 -1.90 -18.83
N ILE A 278 8.15 -1.37 -19.15
CA ILE A 278 8.37 0.08 -19.24
C ILE A 278 7.66 0.67 -20.45
N LEU A 279 7.83 0.05 -21.62
CA LEU A 279 7.30 0.53 -22.90
C LEU A 279 5.78 0.74 -22.86
N TYR A 280 5.03 -0.21 -22.30
CA TYR A 280 3.57 -0.11 -22.21
C TYR A 280 3.10 0.48 -20.88
N GLY A 281 3.82 0.24 -19.78
CA GLY A 281 3.47 0.79 -18.47
C GLY A 281 3.57 2.31 -18.41
N LEU A 282 4.58 2.91 -19.03
CA LEU A 282 4.79 4.36 -18.98
C LEU A 282 3.65 5.16 -19.67
N PRO A 283 3.19 4.81 -20.89
CA PRO A 283 2.01 5.44 -21.49
C PRO A 283 0.75 5.31 -20.64
N ILE A 284 0.46 4.13 -20.10
CA ILE A 284 -0.70 3.90 -19.23
C ILE A 284 -0.60 4.78 -17.98
N LEU A 285 0.57 4.84 -17.36
CA LEU A 285 0.83 5.68 -16.19
C LEU A 285 0.56 7.16 -16.48
N LEU A 286 1.13 7.70 -17.57
CA LEU A 286 0.95 9.10 -17.96
C LEU A 286 -0.53 9.41 -18.21
N PHE A 287 -1.23 8.52 -18.91
CA PHE A 287 -2.65 8.63 -19.16
C PHE A 287 -3.47 8.65 -17.87
N LEU A 288 -3.17 7.76 -16.92
CA LEU A 288 -3.85 7.71 -15.61
C LEU A 288 -3.59 8.96 -14.76
N ILE A 289 -2.38 9.53 -14.81
CA ILE A 289 -2.07 10.81 -14.17
C ILE A 289 -2.92 11.92 -14.78
N ILE A 290 -3.01 12.02 -16.10
CA ILE A 290 -3.83 13.02 -16.80
C ILE A 290 -5.31 12.85 -16.45
N ILE A 291 -5.85 11.63 -16.51
CA ILE A 291 -7.25 11.35 -16.14
C ILE A 291 -7.52 11.72 -14.69
N SER A 292 -6.64 11.33 -13.75
CA SER A 292 -6.86 11.64 -12.33
C SER A 292 -6.85 13.14 -12.06
N THR A 293 -6.00 13.88 -12.76
CA THR A 293 -5.85 15.33 -12.58
C THR A 293 -7.03 16.12 -13.14
N THR A 294 -7.53 15.71 -14.30
CA THR A 294 -8.71 16.29 -14.97
C THR A 294 -10.02 15.88 -14.29
N TRP A 295 -10.14 14.62 -13.86
CA TRP A 295 -11.30 14.13 -13.11
C TRP A 295 -11.46 14.89 -11.79
N LEU A 296 -10.38 15.04 -11.00
CA LEU A 296 -10.45 15.77 -9.73
C LEU A 296 -10.60 17.28 -9.88
N ALA A 297 -10.48 17.83 -11.09
CA ALA A 297 -10.87 19.22 -11.35
C ALA A 297 -12.41 19.38 -11.35
N LYS A 298 -13.15 18.33 -11.71
CA LYS A 298 -14.63 18.33 -11.75
C LYS A 298 -15.27 17.64 -10.55
N PHE A 299 -14.63 16.61 -9.99
CA PHE A 299 -15.19 15.77 -8.93
C PHE A 299 -14.28 15.72 -7.69
N LYS A 300 -14.87 15.58 -6.49
CA LYS A 300 -14.10 15.57 -5.22
C LYS A 300 -13.36 14.26 -4.91
N GLN A 301 -13.68 13.17 -5.60
CA GLN A 301 -13.14 11.81 -5.38
C GLN A 301 -13.33 10.96 -6.65
N GLY A 302 -12.60 9.85 -6.74
CA GLY A 302 -12.77 8.91 -7.85
C GLY A 302 -14.11 8.14 -7.81
N PRO A 303 -14.53 7.57 -8.95
CA PRO A 303 -15.80 6.87 -9.08
C PRO A 303 -15.92 5.66 -8.14
N LEU A 304 -14.90 4.81 -8.05
CA LEU A 304 -14.95 3.64 -7.16
C LEU A 304 -14.88 4.05 -5.68
N GLU A 305 -14.12 5.09 -5.34
CA GLU A 305 -14.11 5.67 -4.00
C GLU A 305 -15.50 6.22 -3.62
N LYS A 306 -16.21 6.85 -4.56
CA LYS A 306 -17.57 7.34 -4.36
C LYS A 306 -18.54 6.19 -4.08
N LEU A 307 -18.46 5.11 -4.85
CA LEU A 307 -19.26 3.90 -4.63
C LEU A 307 -18.96 3.27 -3.26
N TRP A 308 -17.68 3.11 -2.94
CA TRP A 308 -17.23 2.56 -1.65
C TRP A 308 -17.74 3.39 -0.46
N ARG A 309 -17.67 4.72 -0.56
CA ARG A 309 -18.18 5.64 0.45
C ARG A 309 -19.71 5.53 0.58
N LYS A 310 -20.44 5.48 -0.54
CA LYS A 310 -21.91 5.33 -0.54
C LYS A 310 -22.33 4.03 0.13
N TRP A 311 -21.63 2.92 -0.14
CA TRP A 311 -21.86 1.63 0.51
C TRP A 311 -21.65 1.70 2.02
N THR A 312 -20.50 2.26 2.43
CA THR A 312 -20.09 2.34 3.84
C THR A 312 -21.11 3.08 4.70
N TYR A 313 -21.55 4.24 4.23
CA TYR A 313 -22.45 5.13 4.97
C TYR A 313 -23.94 4.90 4.67
N LYS A 314 -24.29 3.84 3.94
CA LYS A 314 -25.70 3.48 3.67
C LYS A 314 -26.47 3.35 4.99
N ASN A 315 -27.59 4.06 5.12
CA ASN A 315 -28.45 4.04 6.32
C ASN A 315 -27.76 4.52 7.61
N VAL A 316 -26.70 5.32 7.51
CA VAL A 316 -26.15 6.03 8.67
C VAL A 316 -27.01 7.27 8.90
N ARG A 317 -27.80 7.26 9.98
CA ARG A 317 -28.51 8.47 10.44
C ARG A 317 -27.47 9.37 11.09
N TYR A 318 -27.25 10.54 10.50
CA TYR A 318 -26.54 11.60 11.19
C TYR A 318 -27.48 12.14 12.26
N GLU A 319 -27.09 12.08 13.54
CA GLU A 319 -27.76 12.90 14.54
C GLU A 319 -27.61 14.36 14.10
N LYS A 320 -28.75 15.05 13.94
CA LYS A 320 -28.84 16.44 13.48
C LYS A 320 -28.10 17.36 14.44
N HIS A 321 -26.78 17.49 14.30
CA HIS A 321 -26.02 18.58 14.94
C HIS A 321 -24.68 18.92 14.25
N SER A 322 -24.48 18.58 12.98
CA SER A 322 -23.18 18.82 12.34
C SER A 322 -23.20 19.02 10.82
N LEU A 323 -24.32 19.45 10.22
CA LEU A 323 -24.39 19.62 8.76
C LEU A 323 -23.90 20.98 8.25
N ASN A 324 -23.78 22.01 9.10
CA ASN A 324 -23.42 23.36 8.63
C ASN A 324 -21.92 23.68 8.65
N ASP A 325 -21.08 22.89 9.31
CA ASP A 325 -19.64 23.25 9.48
C ASP A 325 -18.68 22.48 8.56
N TYR A 326 -19.17 21.68 7.61
CA TYR A 326 -18.34 20.77 6.82
C TYR A 326 -18.56 20.79 5.29
N LEU A 327 -19.21 21.84 4.77
CA LEU A 327 -19.10 22.20 3.34
C LEU A 327 -17.74 22.85 3.10
#